data_AF-A0A1A9RYB5-F1
#
_entry.id   AF-A0A1A9RYB5-F1
#
_cell.length_a   1.000
_cell.length_b   1.000
_cell.length_c   1.000
_cell.angle_alpha   90.00
_cell.angle_beta   90.00
_cell.angle_gamma   90.00
#
_symmetry.space_group_name_H-M   'P 1'
#
loop_
_entity.id
_entity.type
_entity.pdbx_description
1 polymer ?
#
loop_
_entity_poly.entity_id
_entity_poly.type
_entity_poly.pdbx_seq_one_letter_code
_entity_poly.pdbx_strand_id
1 'polypeptide(L)'
;MKKSLALLLLAPFAVPAFAQTRPSTDHASLAAECEQLIKDTNTLANGTLCYRESPEASSYFNDLSMILLFNHPKVDQCRQQARQSPNQSHTARPTNADLGKLCAESRVERARLRREIETYLDSKMVEYAAAEAPKRGISAAELLHQTRAKETERRAKVDAAIRRIDGR
;
A
#
# COMPACT_ATOMS: atom_id res chain seq x y z
N MET A 1 51.30 9.39 28.96
CA MET A 1 49.96 9.05 29.47
C MET A 1 48.92 9.93 28.77
N LYS A 2 47.89 9.30 28.17
CA LYS A 2 46.53 9.78 27.78
C LYS A 2 46.38 11.24 27.29
N LYS A 3 46.29 11.55 25.97
CA LYS A 3 45.12 11.48 25.04
C LYS A 3 43.78 11.98 25.60
N SER A 4 43.21 13.01 24.94
CA SER A 4 41.78 13.22 24.58
C SER A 4 41.64 14.64 23.97
N LEU A 5 41.53 14.92 22.66
CA LEU A 5 40.47 14.61 21.69
C LEU A 5 39.07 15.05 22.16
N ALA A 6 38.74 16.32 21.92
CA ALA A 6 37.38 16.85 21.93
C ALA A 6 36.83 16.81 20.50
N LEU A 7 36.19 15.69 20.13
CA LEU A 7 35.36 15.62 18.93
C LEU A 7 34.00 16.25 19.24
N LEU A 8 33.64 17.23 18.41
CA LEU A 8 32.30 17.81 18.34
C LEU A 8 31.26 16.73 18.02
N LEU A 9 30.17 16.76 18.77
CA LEU A 9 29.01 15.89 18.70
C LEU A 9 28.34 15.97 17.31
N LEU A 10 28.45 14.89 16.54
CA LEU A 10 27.51 14.58 15.47
C LEU A 10 26.22 14.07 16.12
N ALA A 11 25.17 14.88 16.12
CA ALA A 11 23.82 14.41 16.41
C ALA A 11 23.40 13.42 15.32
N PRO A 12 23.06 12.16 15.65
CA PRO A 12 22.38 11.31 14.68
C PRO A 12 20.96 11.84 14.55
N PHE A 13 20.59 12.27 13.34
CA PHE A 13 19.18 12.39 12.98
C PHE A 13 18.52 11.04 13.27
N ALA A 14 17.61 11.02 14.24
CA ALA A 14 16.74 9.88 14.46
C ALA A 14 15.92 9.68 13.18
N VAL A 15 16.28 8.65 12.42
CA VAL A 15 15.47 8.14 11.31
C VAL A 15 14.11 7.76 11.93
N PRO A 16 12.97 8.18 11.35
CA PRO A 16 11.67 7.78 11.85
C PRO A 16 11.60 6.25 11.85
N ALA A 17 11.13 5.69 12.96
CA ALA A 17 11.05 4.27 13.26
C ALA A 17 10.07 3.55 12.32
N PHE A 18 10.47 3.33 11.07
CA PHE A 18 9.86 2.36 10.16
C PHE A 18 10.47 0.97 10.44
N ALA A 19 10.19 0.39 11.60
CA ALA A 19 10.65 -0.98 11.87
C ALA A 19 9.89 -1.75 12.97
N GLN A 20 8.84 -1.21 13.59
CA GLN A 20 8.25 -1.87 14.76
C GLN A 20 6.74 -1.96 14.68
N THR A 21 6.24 -2.94 13.91
CA THR A 21 5.10 -3.82 14.29
C THR A 21 4.82 -4.84 13.19
N ARG A 22 5.76 -5.77 12.96
CA ARG A 22 5.44 -7.17 12.68
C ARG A 22 6.47 -8.00 13.46
N PRO A 23 6.08 -9.06 14.18
CA PRO A 23 7.04 -10.05 14.63
C PRO A 23 7.66 -10.66 13.36
N SER A 24 8.87 -10.23 13.02
CA SER A 24 9.69 -10.88 12.01
C SER A 24 10.30 -12.11 12.68
N THR A 25 9.56 -13.22 12.65
CA THR A 25 10.18 -14.55 12.68
C THR A 25 10.30 -14.99 11.24
N ASP A 26 11.25 -14.38 10.52
CA ASP A 26 12.02 -14.98 9.42
C ASP A 26 12.80 -13.89 8.70
N HIS A 27 14.11 -14.10 8.54
CA HIS A 27 14.91 -13.37 7.56
C HIS A 27 14.51 -13.86 6.16
N ALA A 28 13.33 -13.46 5.68
CA ALA A 28 12.91 -13.74 4.32
C ALA A 28 13.96 -13.18 3.36
N SER A 29 14.37 -13.98 2.37
CA SER A 29 15.29 -13.51 1.34
C SER A 29 14.63 -12.36 0.57
N LEU A 30 15.44 -11.46 -0.01
CA LEU A 30 14.95 -10.40 -0.89
C LEU A 30 14.01 -11.00 -1.96
N ALA A 31 14.32 -12.19 -2.45
CA ALA A 31 13.50 -12.87 -3.44
C ALA A 31 12.10 -13.21 -2.94
N ALA A 32 11.98 -13.77 -1.74
CA ALA A 32 10.69 -14.10 -1.13
C ALA A 32 9.86 -12.84 -0.84
N GLU A 33 10.51 -11.77 -0.34
CA GLU A 33 9.82 -10.50 -0.10
C GLU A 33 9.29 -9.86 -1.38
N CYS A 34 10.09 -9.87 -2.45
CA CYS A 34 9.68 -9.32 -3.74
C CYS A 34 8.58 -10.15 -4.41
N GLU A 35 8.64 -11.48 -4.27
CA GLU A 35 7.56 -12.35 -4.72
C GLU A 35 6.25 -12.08 -3.96
N GLN A 36 6.33 -11.89 -2.65
CA GLN A 36 5.16 -11.54 -1.83
C GLN A 36 4.59 -10.17 -2.22
N LEU A 37 5.44 -9.15 -2.42
CA LEU A 37 5.01 -7.83 -2.87
C LEU A 37 4.25 -7.91 -4.21
N ILE A 38 4.74 -8.71 -5.16
CA ILE A 38 4.07 -8.94 -6.44
C ILE A 38 2.71 -9.62 -6.23
N LYS A 39 2.65 -10.68 -5.40
CA LYS A 39 1.40 -11.40 -5.10
C LYS A 39 0.36 -10.48 -4.46
N ASP A 40 0.75 -9.67 -3.49
CA ASP A 40 -0.15 -8.76 -2.79
C ASP A 40 -0.64 -7.63 -3.72
N THR A 41 0.28 -7.07 -4.51
CA THR A 41 -0.05 -6.05 -5.53
C THR A 41 -1.03 -6.61 -6.55
N ASN A 42 -0.79 -7.82 -7.05
CA ASN A 42 -1.69 -8.49 -8.00
C ASN A 42 -3.04 -8.81 -7.36
N THR A 43 -3.08 -9.20 -6.08
CA THR A 43 -4.32 -9.47 -5.36
C THR A 43 -5.20 -8.22 -5.27
N LEU A 44 -4.61 -7.04 -5.03
CA LEU A 44 -5.33 -5.77 -5.06
C LEU A 44 -5.69 -5.35 -6.48
N ALA A 45 -4.74 -5.41 -7.42
CA ALA A 45 -4.96 -5.04 -8.81
C ALA A 45 -6.06 -5.89 -9.47
N ASN A 46 -6.19 -7.17 -9.13
CA ASN A 46 -7.29 -8.03 -9.57
C ASN A 46 -8.66 -7.54 -9.06
N GLY A 47 -8.71 -6.75 -7.99
CA GLY A 47 -9.92 -6.04 -7.56
C GLY A 47 -10.50 -5.14 -8.65
N THR A 48 -9.68 -4.60 -9.55
CA THR A 48 -10.16 -3.82 -10.72
C THR A 48 -11.05 -4.65 -11.65
N LEU A 49 -10.76 -5.95 -11.76
CA LEU A 49 -11.51 -6.92 -12.56
C LEU A 49 -12.73 -7.42 -11.79
N CYS A 50 -12.55 -7.76 -10.51
CA CYS A 50 -13.62 -8.27 -9.65
C CYS A 50 -14.75 -7.28 -9.41
N TYR A 51 -14.44 -5.99 -9.42
CA TYR A 51 -15.43 -4.93 -9.22
C TYR A 51 -15.56 -4.03 -10.44
N ARG A 52 -15.28 -4.54 -11.64
CA ARG A 52 -15.32 -3.77 -12.92
C ARG A 52 -16.66 -3.08 -13.20
N GLU A 53 -17.76 -3.60 -12.63
CA GLU A 53 -19.10 -3.04 -12.75
C GLU A 53 -19.34 -1.81 -11.84
N SER A 54 -18.36 -1.46 -11.00
CA SER A 54 -18.33 -0.27 -10.16
C SER A 54 -17.04 0.50 -10.47
N PRO A 55 -17.10 1.57 -11.29
CA PRO A 55 -15.94 2.41 -11.58
C PRO A 55 -15.24 2.91 -10.31
N GLU A 56 -16.02 3.24 -9.28
CA GLU A 56 -15.51 3.68 -7.98
C GLU A 56 -14.69 2.59 -7.29
N ALA A 57 -15.23 1.37 -7.18
CA ALA A 57 -14.51 0.27 -6.53
C ALA A 57 -13.32 -0.21 -7.37
N SER A 58 -13.47 -0.27 -8.70
CA SER A 58 -12.39 -0.64 -9.60
C SER A 58 -11.21 0.32 -9.48
N SER A 59 -11.46 1.64 -9.58
CA SER A 59 -10.41 2.66 -9.37
C SER A 59 -9.81 2.60 -7.97
N TYR A 60 -10.63 2.33 -6.94
CA TYR A 60 -10.15 2.22 -5.56
C TYR A 60 -9.10 1.13 -5.42
N PHE A 61 -9.37 -0.07 -5.94
CA PHE A 61 -8.43 -1.19 -5.88
C PHE A 61 -7.18 -0.97 -6.74
N ASN A 62 -7.30 -0.26 -7.86
CA ASN A 62 -6.14 0.19 -8.62
C ASN A 62 -5.24 1.09 -7.76
N ASP A 63 -5.82 2.11 -7.12
CA ASP A 63 -5.06 3.05 -6.28
C ASP A 63 -4.36 2.32 -5.13
N LEU A 64 -5.06 1.43 -4.42
CA LEU A 64 -4.48 0.63 -3.34
C LEU A 64 -3.30 -0.22 -3.83
N SER A 65 -3.41 -0.84 -5.01
CA SER A 65 -2.33 -1.64 -5.58
C SER A 65 -1.07 -0.80 -5.83
N MET A 66 -1.25 0.43 -6.31
CA MET A 66 -0.15 1.36 -6.57
C MET A 66 0.45 1.90 -5.28
N ILE A 67 -0.39 2.21 -4.29
CA ILE A 67 0.07 2.64 -2.96
C ILE A 67 0.92 1.55 -2.32
N LEU A 68 0.47 0.29 -2.37
CA LEU A 68 1.25 -0.83 -1.84
C LEU A 68 2.61 -0.95 -2.54
N LEU A 69 2.61 -0.95 -3.87
CA LEU A 69 3.82 -1.13 -4.66
C LEU A 69 4.85 -0.02 -4.40
N PHE A 70 4.43 1.25 -4.50
CA PHE A 70 5.37 2.38 -4.43
C PHE A 70 5.81 2.75 -3.02
N ASN A 71 5.03 2.41 -1.99
CA ASN A 71 5.43 2.66 -0.61
C ASN A 71 6.17 1.46 0.02
N HIS A 72 6.40 0.38 -0.72
CA HIS A 72 7.19 -0.74 -0.20
C HIS A 72 8.66 -0.33 0.02
N PRO A 73 9.24 -0.53 1.22
CA PRO A 73 10.60 -0.06 1.54
C PRO A 73 11.70 -0.59 0.61
N LYS A 74 11.44 -1.73 -0.05
CA LYS A 74 12.38 -2.39 -0.97
C LYS A 74 11.93 -2.36 -2.43
N VAL A 75 11.00 -1.49 -2.82
CA VAL A 75 10.45 -1.45 -4.19
C VAL A 75 11.54 -1.37 -5.27
N ASP A 76 12.60 -0.58 -5.03
CA ASP A 76 13.71 -0.45 -5.99
C ASP A 76 14.56 -1.72 -6.07
N GLN A 77 14.81 -2.38 -4.94
CA GLN A 77 15.52 -3.66 -4.91
C GLN A 77 14.71 -4.76 -5.62
N CYS A 78 13.40 -4.79 -5.40
CA CYS A 78 12.50 -5.71 -6.09
C CYS A 78 12.41 -5.46 -7.58
N ARG A 79 12.42 -4.18 -8.01
CA ARG A 79 12.50 -3.81 -9.42
C ARG A 79 13.81 -4.27 -10.05
N GLN A 80 14.94 -4.11 -9.36
CA GLN A 80 16.23 -4.59 -9.84
C GLN A 80 16.27 -6.11 -9.97
N GLN A 81 15.76 -6.83 -8.97
CA GLN A 81 15.69 -8.28 -9.00
C GLN A 81 14.81 -8.80 -10.15
N ALA A 82 13.65 -8.17 -10.39
CA ALA A 82 12.76 -8.54 -11.48
C ALA A 82 13.44 -8.43 -12.86
N ARG A 83 14.32 -7.44 -13.05
CA ARG A 83 15.12 -7.29 -14.29
C ARG A 83 16.18 -8.38 -14.47
N GLN A 84 16.62 -8.98 -13.37
CA GLN A 84 17.65 -10.02 -13.35
C GLN A 84 17.06 -11.43 -13.38
N SER A 85 15.75 -11.58 -13.14
CA SER A 85 15.08 -12.89 -13.13
C SER A 85 14.90 -13.43 -14.55
N PRO A 86 15.33 -14.67 -14.84
CA PRO A 86 15.10 -15.33 -16.12
C PRO A 86 13.61 -15.70 -16.32
N ASN A 87 12.82 -15.73 -15.26
CA ASN A 87 11.37 -15.99 -15.31
C ASN A 87 10.58 -14.68 -15.31
N GLN A 88 10.28 -14.16 -16.50
CA GLN A 88 9.44 -12.96 -16.67
C GLN A 88 7.93 -13.24 -16.55
N SER A 89 7.49 -14.45 -16.18
CA SER A 89 6.08 -14.85 -16.24
C SER A 89 5.16 -14.25 -15.16
N HIS A 90 5.68 -13.38 -14.29
CA HIS A 90 4.91 -12.71 -13.24
C HIS A 90 3.82 -11.74 -13.75
N THR A 91 3.61 -11.66 -15.07
CA THR A 91 2.70 -10.75 -15.78
C THR A 91 1.47 -11.46 -16.36
N ALA A 92 1.30 -12.76 -16.16
CA ALA A 92 0.16 -13.50 -16.70
C ALA A 92 -1.16 -12.95 -16.11
N ARG A 93 -1.88 -12.16 -16.93
CA ARG A 93 -3.20 -11.64 -16.58
C ARG A 93 -4.19 -12.81 -16.54
N PRO A 94 -4.99 -12.96 -15.46
CA PRO A 94 -5.97 -14.02 -15.38
C PRO A 94 -6.95 -13.95 -16.56
N THR A 95 -7.32 -15.11 -17.11
CA THR A 95 -8.25 -15.17 -18.23
C THR A 95 -9.68 -14.84 -17.77
N ASN A 96 -10.53 -14.38 -18.68
CA ASN A 96 -11.94 -14.06 -18.35
C ASN A 96 -12.71 -15.26 -17.77
N ALA A 97 -12.37 -16.49 -18.16
CA ALA A 97 -13.01 -17.72 -17.68
C ALA A 97 -12.69 -18.02 -16.21
N ASP A 98 -11.53 -17.57 -15.72
CA ASP A 98 -11.08 -17.82 -14.34
C ASP A 98 -11.46 -16.69 -13.38
N LEU A 99 -12.07 -15.59 -13.86
CA LEU A 99 -12.32 -14.40 -13.04
C LEU A 99 -13.24 -14.67 -11.86
N GLY A 100 -14.33 -15.43 -12.04
CA GLY A 100 -15.26 -15.73 -10.95
C GLY A 100 -14.56 -16.49 -9.81
N LYS A 101 -13.76 -17.51 -10.16
CA LYS A 101 -12.97 -18.29 -9.22
C LYS A 101 -11.89 -17.44 -8.54
N LEU A 102 -11.12 -16.69 -9.32
CA LEU A 102 -10.10 -15.76 -8.82
C LEU A 102 -10.69 -14.78 -7.80
N CYS A 103 -11.81 -14.15 -8.13
CA CYS A 103 -12.44 -13.14 -7.28
C CYS A 103 -12.96 -13.72 -5.97
N ALA A 104 -13.49 -14.95 -5.99
CA ALA A 104 -13.93 -15.67 -4.81
C ALA A 104 -12.75 -16.09 -3.92
N GLU A 105 -11.74 -16.75 -4.50
CA GLU A 105 -10.59 -17.29 -3.76
C GLU A 105 -9.73 -16.18 -3.11
N SER A 106 -9.55 -15.06 -3.80
CA SER A 106 -8.76 -13.94 -3.29
C SER A 106 -9.56 -12.92 -2.45
N ARG A 107 -10.87 -13.12 -2.23
CA ARG A 107 -11.74 -12.14 -1.56
C ARG A 107 -11.27 -11.78 -0.16
N VAL A 108 -11.00 -12.78 0.66
CA VAL A 108 -10.59 -12.59 2.06
C VAL A 108 -9.25 -11.87 2.13
N GLU A 109 -8.30 -12.30 1.30
CA GLU A 109 -6.96 -11.73 1.27
C GLU A 109 -6.97 -10.29 0.74
N ARG A 110 -7.74 -10.01 -0.31
CA ARG A 110 -7.95 -8.65 -0.83
C ARG A 110 -8.56 -7.73 0.22
N ALA A 111 -9.51 -8.21 1.02
CA ALA A 111 -10.10 -7.45 2.12
C ALA A 111 -9.12 -7.23 3.28
N ARG A 112 -8.23 -8.19 3.55
CA ARG A 112 -7.13 -8.03 4.52
C ARG A 112 -6.15 -6.94 4.06
N LEU A 113 -5.63 -7.06 2.84
CA LEU A 113 -4.69 -6.10 2.24
C LEU A 113 -5.28 -4.69 2.14
N ARG A 114 -6.55 -4.57 1.73
CA ARG A 114 -7.27 -3.29 1.72
C ARG A 114 -7.20 -2.59 3.07
N ARG A 115 -7.56 -3.29 4.15
CA ARG A 115 -7.57 -2.72 5.51
C ARG A 115 -6.17 -2.32 5.99
N GLU A 116 -5.14 -3.10 5.65
CA GLU A 116 -3.76 -2.74 5.97
C GLU A 116 -3.35 -1.42 5.30
N ILE A 117 -3.68 -1.24 4.02
CA ILE A 117 -3.35 -0.03 3.28
C ILE A 117 -4.19 1.16 3.73
N GLU A 118 -5.48 0.96 4.01
CA GLU A 118 -6.34 1.99 4.60
C GLU A 118 -5.76 2.49 5.93
N THR A 119 -5.32 1.58 6.80
CA THR A 119 -4.66 1.92 8.07
C THR A 119 -3.38 2.72 7.85
N TYR A 120 -2.57 2.30 6.87
CA TYR A 120 -1.35 3.04 6.48
C TYR A 120 -1.68 4.45 5.99
N LEU A 121 -2.66 4.60 5.09
CA LEU A 121 -3.09 5.91 4.59
C LEU A 121 -3.58 6.82 5.71
N ASP A 122 -4.37 6.29 6.64
CA ASP A 122 -4.89 7.03 7.78
C ASP A 122 -3.76 7.55 8.67
N SER A 123 -2.69 6.75 8.85
CA SER A 123 -1.48 7.17 9.57
C SER A 123 -0.72 8.31 8.89
N LYS A 124 -0.86 8.46 7.57
CA LYS A 124 -0.17 9.48 6.75
C LYS A 124 -0.96 10.76 6.55
N MET A 125 -2.25 10.79 6.89
CA MET A 125 -3.10 11.97 6.64
C MET A 125 -2.63 13.23 7.38
N VAL A 126 -2.07 13.09 8.58
CA VAL A 126 -1.57 14.24 9.35
C VAL A 126 -0.33 14.85 8.69
N GLU A 127 0.62 14.01 8.29
CA GLU A 127 1.84 14.42 7.58
C GLU A 127 1.49 15.09 6.25
N TYR A 128 0.58 14.47 5.49
CA TYR A 128 0.03 15.04 4.26
C TYR A 128 -0.59 16.42 4.48
N ALA A 129 -1.46 16.56 5.48
CA ALA A 129 -2.15 17.81 5.74
C ALA A 129 -1.17 18.93 6.14
N ALA A 130 -0.16 18.62 6.95
CA ALA A 130 0.88 19.57 7.33
C ALA A 130 1.70 20.06 6.11
N ALA A 131 2.03 19.15 5.19
CA ALA A 131 2.82 19.46 4.00
C ALA A 131 2.03 20.22 2.92
N GLU A 132 0.75 19.91 2.75
CA GLU A 132 -0.07 20.39 1.63
C GLU A 132 -0.92 21.62 1.96
N ALA A 133 -1.28 21.83 3.22
CA ALA A 133 -2.14 22.95 3.61
C ALA A 133 -1.54 24.34 3.27
N PRO A 134 -0.24 24.61 3.48
CA PRO A 134 0.35 25.90 3.11
C PRO A 134 0.25 26.20 1.60
N LYS A 135 0.40 25.17 0.77
CA LYS A 135 0.29 25.29 -0.70
C LYS A 135 -1.12 25.65 -1.17
N ARG A 136 -2.11 25.42 -0.31
CA ARG A 136 -3.55 25.62 -0.58
C ARG A 136 -4.13 26.83 0.14
N GLY A 137 -3.33 27.54 0.94
CA GLY A 137 -3.78 28.71 1.69
C GLY A 137 -4.81 28.40 2.79
N ILE A 138 -4.87 27.16 3.28
CA ILE A 138 -5.78 26.73 4.37
C ILE A 138 -4.99 26.19 5.56
N SER A 139 -5.66 25.98 6.70
CA SER A 139 -5.01 25.38 7.87
C SER A 139 -4.82 23.86 7.70
N ALA A 140 -3.78 23.30 8.33
CA ALA A 140 -3.55 21.85 8.33
C ALA A 140 -4.71 21.08 8.99
N ALA A 141 -5.33 21.65 10.03
CA ALA A 141 -6.50 21.06 10.69
C ALA A 141 -7.71 20.99 9.74
N GLU A 142 -7.95 22.06 8.98
CA GLU A 142 -9.01 22.11 7.98
C GLU A 142 -8.77 21.10 6.86
N LEU A 143 -7.55 21.06 6.30
CA LEU A 143 -7.21 20.09 5.24
C LEU A 143 -7.34 18.64 5.74
N LEU A 144 -6.90 18.35 6.96
CA LEU A 144 -7.04 17.03 7.58
C LEU A 144 -8.51 16.63 7.71
N HIS A 145 -9.36 17.54 8.20
CA HIS A 145 -10.80 17.29 8.32
C HIS A 145 -11.43 17.00 6.95
N GLN A 146 -11.15 17.83 5.94
CA GLN A 146 -11.65 17.63 4.58
C GLN A 146 -11.17 16.31 3.97
N THR A 147 -9.89 15.94 4.19
CA THR A 147 -9.30 14.70 3.67
C THR A 147 -9.96 13.48 4.28
N ARG A 148 -10.14 13.46 5.61
CA ARG A 148 -10.85 12.38 6.32
C ARG A 148 -12.30 12.22 5.86
N ALA A 149 -13.01 13.34 5.69
CA ALA A 149 -14.39 13.31 5.21
C ALA A 149 -14.50 12.71 3.80
N LYS A 150 -13.63 13.15 2.87
CA LYS A 150 -13.59 12.62 1.50
C LYS A 150 -13.25 11.14 1.45
N GLU A 151 -12.26 10.70 2.22
CA GLU A 151 -11.86 9.29 2.23
C GLU A 151 -12.93 8.41 2.90
N THR A 152 -13.62 8.91 3.93
CA THR A 152 -14.78 8.22 4.53
C THR A 152 -15.90 8.02 3.51
N GLU A 153 -16.25 9.07 2.76
CA GLU A 153 -17.27 9.00 1.71
C GLU A 153 -16.87 8.01 0.60
N ARG A 154 -15.61 8.10 0.14
CA ARG A 154 -15.05 7.20 -0.88
C ARG A 154 -15.12 5.74 -0.43
N ARG A 155 -14.68 5.43 0.80
CA ARG A 155 -14.74 4.07 1.38
C ARG A 155 -16.18 3.57 1.52
N ALA A 156 -17.12 4.42 1.93
CA ALA A 156 -18.53 4.04 2.03
C ALA A 156 -19.14 3.63 0.68
N LYS A 157 -18.81 4.36 -0.40
CA LYS A 157 -19.23 4.00 -1.77
C LYS A 157 -18.63 2.67 -2.22
N VAL A 158 -17.35 2.45 -1.94
CA VAL A 158 -16.64 1.19 -2.24
C VAL A 158 -17.26 0.03 -1.48
N ASP A 159 -17.54 0.19 -0.19
CA ASP A 159 -18.18 -0.84 0.65
C ASP A 159 -19.57 -1.22 0.13
N ALA A 160 -20.37 -0.23 -0.29
CA ALA A 160 -21.67 -0.47 -0.88
C ALA A 160 -21.56 -1.25 -2.20
N ALA A 161 -20.58 -0.92 -3.05
CA ALA A 161 -20.33 -1.64 -4.29
C ALA A 161 -19.87 -3.08 -4.05
N ILE A 162 -18.95 -3.30 -3.10
CA ILE A 162 -18.48 -4.64 -2.73
C ILE A 162 -19.65 -5.48 -2.25
N ARG A 163 -20.46 -4.97 -1.31
CA ARG A 163 -21.67 -5.64 -0.81
C ARG A 163 -22.60 -6.10 -1.94
N ARG A 164 -22.95 -5.17 -2.82
CA ARG A 164 -23.80 -5.43 -3.98
C ARG A 164 -23.25 -6.53 -4.90
N ILE A 165 -21.95 -6.47 -5.23
CA ILE A 165 -21.31 -7.39 -6.20
C ILE A 165 -21.02 -8.75 -5.57
N ASP A 166 -20.60 -8.78 -4.31
CA ASP A 166 -20.27 -10.02 -3.60
C ASP A 166 -21.50 -10.77 -3.07
N GLY A 167 -22.69 -10.16 -3.17
CA GLY A 167 -23.98 -10.71 -2.74
C GLY A 167 -24.15 -10.70 -1.21
N ARG A 168 -23.68 -9.66 -0.52
CA ARG A 168 -23.76 -9.50 0.95
C ARG A 168 -24.32 -8.17 1.38
#